data_AF-D7JE15-F1
#
_entry.id   AF-D7JE15-F1
#
_cell.length_a   1.000
_cell.length_b   1.000
_cell.length_c   1.000
_cell.angle_alpha   90.00
_cell.angle_beta   90.00
_cell.angle_gamma   90.00
#
_symmetry.space_group_name_H-M   'P 1'
#
loop_
_entity.id
_entity.type
_entity.pdbx_description
1 polymer ?
#
loop_
_entity_poly.entity_id
_entity_poly.type
_entity_poly.pdbx_seq_one_letter_code
_entity_poly.pdbx_strand_id
1 'polypeptide(L)' 'MRNKYIKVTHISERKTREIIRLFCLDIEAEKTSVLTSISRPTINRFYRAFRERIAELCEAESPFTNGEVELDESYF' A
#
# COMPACT_ATOMS: atom_id res chain seq x y z
N MET A 1 -18.26 -6.73 -12.39
CA MET A 1 -17.37 -5.56 -12.21
C MET A 1 -15.94 -6.04 -12.12
N ARG A 2 -15.04 -5.56 -12.99
CA ARG A 2 -13.61 -5.85 -12.91
C ARG A 2 -12.96 -4.83 -11.98
N ASN A 3 -12.33 -5.29 -10.91
CA ASN A 3 -11.64 -4.39 -9.98
C ASN A 3 -10.42 -3.78 -10.68
N LYS A 4 -10.42 -2.44 -10.84
CA LYS A 4 -9.37 -1.70 -11.56
C LYS A 4 -8.06 -1.57 -10.79
N TYR A 5 -8.10 -1.69 -9.47
CA TYR A 5 -6.95 -1.51 -8.61
C TYR A 5 -6.21 -2.82 -8.37
N ILE A 6 -6.96 -3.91 -8.24
CA ILE A 6 -6.41 -5.20 -7.83
C ILE A 6 -7.08 -6.31 -8.64
N LYS A 7 -6.29 -7.18 -9.25
CA LYS A 7 -6.76 -8.34 -10.00
C LYS A 7 -7.13 -9.50 -9.07
N VAL A 8 -8.15 -9.31 -8.23
CA VAL A 8 -8.71 -10.35 -7.34
C VAL A 8 -10.19 -10.51 -7.61
N THR A 9 -10.63 -11.75 -7.78
CA THR A 9 -12.01 -12.12 -8.15
C THR A 9 -13.03 -11.93 -7.02
N HIS A 10 -12.59 -12.04 -5.76
CA HIS A 10 -13.49 -12.09 -4.59
C HIS A 10 -13.56 -10.80 -3.76
N ILE A 11 -12.87 -9.73 -4.15
CA ILE A 11 -12.86 -8.47 -3.41
C ILE A 11 -13.42 -7.36 -4.30
N SER A 12 -14.53 -6.79 -3.84
CA SER A 12 -15.19 -5.70 -4.54
C SER A 12 -14.28 -4.47 -4.60
N GLU A 13 -14.43 -3.68 -5.67
CA GLU A 13 -13.67 -2.45 -5.83
C GLU A 13 -13.90 -1.47 -4.67
N ARG A 14 -15.12 -1.43 -4.11
CA ARG A 14 -15.44 -0.62 -2.94
C ARG A 14 -14.55 -1.00 -1.75
N LYS A 15 -14.44 -2.30 -1.44
CA LYS A 15 -13.56 -2.79 -0.38
C LYS A 15 -12.10 -2.47 -0.66
N THR A 16 -11.64 -2.61 -1.91
CA THR A 16 -10.26 -2.23 -2.25
C THR A 16 -9.99 -0.75 -1.99
N ARG A 17 -10.89 0.16 -2.38
CA ARG A 17 -10.73 1.59 -2.08
C ARG A 17 -10.73 1.89 -0.59
N GLU A 18 -11.53 1.17 0.18
CA GLU A 18 -11.55 1.27 1.64
C GLU A 18 -10.23 0.83 2.27
N ILE A 19 -9.65 -0.29 1.83
CA ILE A 19 -8.34 -0.77 2.29
C ILE A 19 -7.24 0.27 1.97
N ILE A 20 -7.26 0.85 0.76
CA ILE A 20 -6.30 1.91 0.37
C ILE A 20 -6.43 3.11 1.31
N ARG A 21 -7.65 3.56 1.61
CA ARG A 21 -7.87 4.68 2.55
C ARG A 21 -7.33 4.37 3.94
N LEU A 22 -7.59 3.17 4.46
CA LEU A 22 -7.09 2.75 5.78
C LEU A 22 -5.56 2.67 5.80
N PHE A 23 -4.93 2.20 4.72
CA PHE A 23 -3.48 2.23 4.57
C PHE A 23 -2.92 3.65 4.61
N CYS A 24 -3.53 4.59 3.88
CA CYS A 24 -3.11 6.00 3.88
C CYS A 24 -3.32 6.71 5.22
N LEU A 25 -4.23 6.21 6.06
CA LEU A 25 -4.46 6.69 7.44
C LEU A 25 -3.55 5.99 8.46
N ASP A 26 -2.56 5.22 7.99
CA ASP A 26 -1.63 4.45 8.81
C ASP A 26 -2.30 3.46 9.79
N ILE A 27 -3.46 2.93 9.40
CA ILE A 27 -4.15 1.92 10.20
C ILE A 27 -3.47 0.57 10.02
N GLU A 28 -3.04 -0.04 11.13
CA GLU A 28 -2.41 -1.35 11.16
C GLU A 28 -3.24 -2.45 10.47
N ALA A 29 -2.56 -3.44 9.88
CA ALA A 29 -3.20 -4.52 9.14
C ALA A 29 -4.20 -5.34 9.98
N GLU A 30 -3.98 -5.46 11.29
CA GLU A 30 -4.89 -6.13 12.22
C GLU A 30 -6.20 -5.38 12.36
N LYS A 31 -6.15 -4.07 12.61
CA LYS A 31 -7.33 -3.20 12.70
C LYS A 31 -8.08 -3.15 11.37
N THR A 32 -7.36 -3.03 10.25
CA THR A 32 -7.95 -3.06 8.91
C THR A 32 -8.62 -4.40 8.59
N SER A 33 -8.07 -5.53 9.08
CA SER A 33 -8.70 -6.85 8.95
C SER A 33 -10.08 -6.88 9.62
N VAL A 34 -10.18 -6.32 10.83
CA VAL A 34 -11.46 -6.21 11.57
C VAL A 34 -12.43 -5.30 10.83
N LEU A 35 -12.01 -4.08 10.47
CA LEU A 35 -12.86 -3.06 9.82
C LEU A 35 -13.41 -3.51 8.47
N THR A 36 -12.62 -4.26 7.70
CA THR A 36 -13.00 -4.68 6.34
C THR A 36 -13.54 -6.11 6.27
N SER A 37 -13.50 -6.87 7.37
CA SER A 37 -13.81 -8.31 7.42
C SER A 37 -13.06 -9.11 6.33
N ILE A 38 -11.78 -8.77 6.13
CA ILE A 38 -10.84 -9.48 5.25
C ILE A 38 -9.74 -10.03 6.15
N SER A 39 -9.23 -11.23 5.85
CA SER A 39 -8.19 -11.84 6.69
C SER A 39 -6.92 -10.98 6.76
N ARG A 40 -6.30 -10.91 7.96
CA ARG A 40 -5.04 -10.18 8.20
C ARG A 40 -3.93 -10.54 7.19
N PRO A 41 -3.71 -11.82 6.80
CA PRO A 41 -2.72 -12.16 5.78
C PRO A 41 -3.01 -11.51 4.41
N THR A 42 -4.28 -11.41 4.01
CA THR A 42 -4.67 -10.75 2.77
C THR A 42 -4.46 -9.24 2.84
N ILE A 43 -4.79 -8.60 3.97
CA ILE A 43 -4.50 -7.17 4.18
C ILE A 43 -2.99 -6.90 4.13
N ASN A 44 -2.17 -7.73 4.79
CA ASN A 44 -0.71 -7.61 4.72
C ASN A 44 -0.18 -7.73 3.29
N ARG A 45 -0.73 -8.64 2.47
CA ARG A 45 -0.37 -8.73 1.05
C ARG A 45 -0.69 -7.45 0.29
N PHE A 46 -1.83 -6.81 0.58
CA PHE A 46 -2.16 -5.52 -0.04
C PHE A 46 -1.25 -4.40 0.42
N TYR A 47 -0.99 -4.29 1.72
CA TYR A 47 -0.12 -3.26 2.27
C TYR A 47 1.30 -3.37 1.71
N ARG A 48 1.81 -4.61 1.56
CA ARG A 48 3.09 -4.84 0.90
C ARG A 48 3.06 -4.36 -0.56
N ALA A 49 2.06 -4.76 -1.33
CA ALA A 49 1.93 -4.34 -2.73
C ALA A 49 1.82 -2.81 -2.89
N PHE A 50 1.17 -2.13 -1.94
CA PHE A 50 1.10 -0.66 -1.94
C PHE A 50 2.47 -0.03 -1.67
N ARG A 51 3.23 -0.55 -0.70
CA ARG A 51 4.59 -0.07 -0.42
C ARG A 51 5.54 -0.31 -1.58
N GLU A 52 5.50 -1.51 -2.18
CA GLU A 52 6.26 -1.83 -3.40
C GLU A 52 5.93 -0.83 -4.52
N ARG A 53 4.64 -0.55 -4.74
CA ARG A 53 4.23 0.40 -5.78
C ARG A 53 4.67 1.84 -5.50
N ILE A 54 4.64 2.26 -4.23
CA ILE A 54 5.15 3.58 -3.83
C ILE A 54 6.65 3.66 -4.07
N ALA A 55 7.41 2.64 -3.66
CA ALA A 55 8.85 2.59 -3.90
C ALA A 55 9.18 2.66 -5.41
N GLU A 56 8.50 1.88 -6.25
CA GLU A 56 8.66 1.95 -7.71
C GLU A 56 8.40 3.36 -8.28
N LEU A 57 7.38 4.05 -7.77
CA LEU A 57 7.06 5.42 -8.20
C LEU A 57 8.12 6.42 -7.74
N CYS A 58 8.59 6.29 -6.49
CA CYS A 58 9.67 7.12 -5.95
C CYS A 58 10.96 6.94 -6.77
N GLU A 59 11.32 5.71 -7.12
CA GLU A 59 12.48 5.44 -7.97
C GLU A 59 12.31 6.02 -9.39
N ALA A 60 11.11 5.89 -9.97
CA ALA A 60 10.83 6.42 -11.31
C ALA A 60 10.81 7.96 -11.38
N GLU A 61 10.41 8.63 -10.29
CA GLU A 61 10.40 10.09 -10.16
C GLU A 61 11.72 10.63 -9.59
N SER A 62 12.67 9.76 -9.24
CA SER A 62 13.91 10.15 -8.59
C SER A 62 14.75 11.07 -9.49
N PRO A 63 15.02 12.32 -9.07
CA PRO A 63 15.89 13.23 -9.80
C PRO A 63 17.38 12.84 -9.66
N PHE A 64 17.70 11.88 -8.78
CA PHE A 64 19.05 11.50 -8.42
C PHE A 64 19.63 10.48 -9.40
N THR A 65 19.84 10.89 -10.65
CA THR A 65 20.54 10.07 -11.65
C THR A 65 22.05 10.32 -11.66
N ASN A 66 22.52 11.50 -11.24
CA ASN A 66 23.92 11.86 -11.06
C ASN A 66 24.03 12.90 -9.91
N GLY A 67 24.49 12.51 -8.72
CA GLY A 67 24.66 13.41 -7.58
C GLY A 67 25.00 12.69 -6.27
N GLU A 68 25.25 13.46 -5.21
CA GLU A 68 25.41 12.97 -3.84
C GLU A 68 24.06 13.08 -3.10
N VAL A 69 23.69 12.06 -2.34
CA VAL A 69 22.44 12.02 -1.57
C VAL A 69 22.79 12.00 -0.09
N GLU A 70 22.25 12.95 0.67
CA GLU A 70 22.31 12.95 2.12
C GLU A 70 21.14 12.13 2.67
N LEU A 71 21.43 11.12 3.48
CA LEU A 71 20.43 10.28 4.12
C LEU A 71 20.19 10.79 5.54
N ASP A 72 18.96 11.22 5.83
CA ASP A 72 18.53 11.53 7.19
C ASP A 72 18.04 10.25 7.88
N GLU A 73 18.78 9.80 8.89
CA GLU A 73 18.41 8.65 9.70
C GLU A 73 17.32 9.05 10.71
N SER A 74 16.07 8.95 10.28
CA SER A 74 14.94 9.01 11.21
C SER A 74 14.84 7.70 12.00
N TYR A 75 15.08 7.76 13.31
CA TYR A 75 14.86 6.66 14.23
C TYR A 75 13.35 6.57 14.54
N PHE A 76 12.71 5.47 14.10
CA PHE A 76 11.29 5.15 14.34
C PHE A 76 11.11 4.18 15.51
#